data_AF-A0A7Y5G8V8-F1
#
_entry.id   AF-A0A7Y5G8V8-F1
#
_cell.length_a   1.000
_cell.length_b   1.000
_cell.length_c   1.000
_cell.angle_alpha   90.00
_cell.angle_beta   90.00
_cell.angle_gamma   90.00
#
_symmetry.space_group_name_H-M   'P 1'
#
loop_
_entity.id
_entity.type
_entity.pdbx_description
1 polymer ?
#
loop_
_entity_poly.entity_id
_entity_poly.type
_entity_poly.pdbx_seq_one_letter_code
_entity_poly.pdbx_strand_id
1 'polypeptide(L)'
;MKRFVGCAILLFLFCFFSTDVSAQGTLDVFCPAPAVFGGPRSEDEVTARIQQKIDYFRNCYGNHIKKNDTLNFKVRVRFVIKPAGNVDSISVIQKGISNIGFISCLKSILAQIRFQPVTHSEGESVVEQSFIFKII
;
A
#
# COMPACT_ATOMS: atom_id res chain seq x y z
N MET A 1 -17.83 38.75 -1.34
CA MET A 1 -16.99 39.84 -1.90
C MET A 1 -15.89 40.15 -0.91
N LYS A 2 -14.64 39.77 -1.19
CA LYS A 2 -13.44 40.38 -0.61
C LYS A 2 -12.27 40.07 -1.55
N ARG A 3 -11.85 41.13 -2.24
CA ARG A 3 -10.70 41.17 -3.14
C ARG A 3 -9.44 41.20 -2.28
N PHE A 4 -8.45 40.38 -2.59
CA PHE A 4 -7.06 40.68 -2.27
C PHE A 4 -6.29 40.74 -3.59
N VAL A 5 -5.85 41.95 -3.89
CA VAL A 5 -5.01 42.34 -5.01
C VAL A 5 -3.56 42.24 -4.53
N GLY A 6 -2.76 41.46 -5.26
CA GLY A 6 -1.32 41.58 -5.51
C GLY A 6 -0.32 41.79 -4.36
N CYS A 7 0.70 40.93 -4.29
CA CYS A 7 2.07 41.43 -4.19
C CYS A 7 3.07 40.46 -4.82
N ALA A 8 4.15 41.02 -5.34
CA ALA A 8 5.06 40.50 -6.33
C ALA A 8 6.01 39.39 -5.84
N ILE A 9 6.27 38.44 -6.75
CA ILE A 9 7.59 38.02 -7.26
C ILE A 9 8.74 38.18 -6.26
N LEU A 10 9.24 37.05 -5.75
CA LEU A 10 10.68 36.87 -5.55
C LEU A 10 11.08 35.40 -5.80
N LEU A 11 12.09 35.25 -6.66
CA LEU A 11 12.66 34.00 -7.15
C LEU A 11 13.17 33.11 -6.01
N PHE A 12 12.57 31.92 -5.86
CA PHE A 12 13.28 30.73 -5.42
C PHE A 12 12.84 29.56 -6.30
N LEU A 13 13.74 29.17 -7.20
CA LEU A 13 13.65 27.91 -7.94
C LEU A 13 13.86 26.76 -6.94
N PHE A 14 12.78 26.23 -6.40
CA PHE A 14 12.68 24.82 -6.00
C PHE A 14 11.22 24.39 -6.19
N CYS A 15 11.06 23.25 -6.86
CA CYS A 15 9.83 22.78 -7.48
C CYS A 15 8.64 22.73 -6.51
N PHE A 16 7.78 23.72 -6.62
CA PHE A 16 6.36 23.59 -6.27
C PHE A 16 5.70 22.80 -7.40
N PHE A 17 5.73 21.48 -7.31
CA PHE A 17 5.03 20.60 -8.23
C PHE A 17 3.87 19.93 -7.48
N SER A 18 2.66 20.41 -7.80
CA SER A 18 1.41 19.64 -8.01
C SER A 18 1.05 18.57 -6.99
N THR A 19 -0.15 18.50 -6.42
CA THR A 19 -1.49 18.93 -6.84
C THR A 19 -2.42 18.61 -5.66
N ASP A 20 -3.46 19.41 -5.48
CA ASP A 20 -4.62 19.11 -4.63
C ASP A 20 -5.02 17.62 -4.63
N VAL A 21 -4.81 16.90 -3.53
CA VAL A 21 -5.56 15.67 -3.26
C VAL A 21 -6.86 16.04 -2.56
N SER A 22 -7.86 16.22 -3.43
CA SER A 22 -9.30 16.06 -3.26
C SER A 22 -9.81 15.86 -1.83
N ALA A 23 -10.51 16.87 -1.33
CA ALA A 23 -11.41 16.79 -0.19
C ALA A 23 -12.55 15.78 -0.44
N GLN A 24 -12.42 14.52 -0.01
CA GLN A 24 -13.54 13.60 0.27
C GLN A 24 -13.04 12.43 1.14
N GLY A 25 -13.57 12.27 2.36
CA GLY A 25 -13.43 11.10 3.24
C GLY A 25 -12.04 10.47 3.27
N THR A 26 -11.23 10.79 4.27
CA THR A 26 -9.85 10.32 4.36
C THR A 26 -9.83 8.79 4.35
N LEU A 27 -9.41 8.16 3.26
CA LEU A 27 -9.25 6.71 3.22
C LEU A 27 -8.00 6.35 4.03
N ASP A 28 -8.22 5.70 5.17
CA ASP A 28 -7.16 5.13 5.98
C ASP A 28 -6.95 3.65 5.63
N VAL A 29 -5.68 3.25 5.52
CA VAL A 29 -5.28 1.86 5.23
C VAL A 29 -4.48 1.38 6.43
N PHE A 30 -5.16 0.64 7.29
CA PHE A 30 -4.53 0.04 8.46
C PHE A 30 -3.93 -1.32 8.10
N CYS A 31 -2.63 -1.46 8.38
CA CYS A 31 -1.88 -2.69 8.20
C CYS A 31 -1.48 -3.22 9.59
N PRO A 32 -2.22 -4.16 10.19
CA PRO A 32 -1.73 -4.86 11.39
C PRO A 32 -0.44 -5.63 11.07
N ALA A 33 0.29 -6.02 12.11
CA ALA A 33 1.49 -6.84 11.98
C ALA A 33 1.20 -8.08 11.11
N PRO A 34 2.06 -8.38 10.12
CA PRO A 34 1.94 -9.57 9.30
C PRO A 34 2.25 -10.81 10.13
N ALA A 35 1.59 -11.93 9.82
CA ALA A 35 2.08 -13.22 10.27
C ALA A 35 3.20 -13.67 9.34
N VAL A 36 4.42 -13.78 9.86
CA VAL A 36 5.57 -14.29 9.11
C VAL A 36 5.87 -15.72 9.54
N PHE A 37 5.82 -16.64 8.58
CA PHE A 37 6.06 -18.05 8.77
C PHE A 37 7.42 -18.43 8.19
N GLY A 38 8.38 -18.70 9.08
CA GLY A 38 9.71 -19.15 8.71
C GLY A 38 10.57 -18.13 7.94
N GLY A 39 11.79 -18.55 7.64
CA GLY A 39 12.80 -17.72 6.98
C GLY A 39 13.38 -16.62 7.86
N PRO A 40 14.22 -15.74 7.30
CA PRO A 40 15.03 -14.80 8.08
C PRO A 40 14.34 -13.47 8.41
N ARG A 41 13.09 -13.25 7.97
CA ARG A 41 12.45 -11.93 8.06
C ARG A 41 11.63 -11.78 9.32
N SER A 42 11.73 -10.60 9.93
CA SER A 42 10.89 -10.20 11.05
C SER A 42 9.59 -9.54 10.56
N GLU A 43 8.58 -9.55 11.41
CA GLU A 43 7.30 -8.86 11.16
C GLU A 43 7.51 -7.36 10.97
N ASP A 44 8.42 -6.75 11.74
CA ASP A 44 8.73 -5.33 11.68
C ASP A 44 9.36 -4.92 10.35
N GLU A 45 10.30 -5.72 9.83
CA GLU A 45 10.92 -5.46 8.53
C GLU A 45 9.87 -5.47 7.42
N VAL A 46 8.98 -6.47 7.46
CA VAL A 46 7.90 -6.63 6.50
C VAL A 46 6.91 -5.47 6.59
N THR A 47 6.51 -5.12 7.81
CA THR A 47 5.59 -4.00 8.08
C THR A 47 6.14 -2.69 7.56
N ALA A 48 7.37 -2.34 7.93
CA ALA A 48 8.01 -1.10 7.52
C ALA A 48 8.07 -0.98 6.00
N ARG A 49 8.37 -2.08 5.31
CA ARG A 49 8.46 -2.08 3.84
C ARG A 49 7.09 -1.93 3.17
N ILE A 50 6.05 -2.54 3.72
CA ILE A 50 4.67 -2.38 3.21
C ILE A 50 4.16 -0.96 3.45
N GLN A 51 4.45 -0.38 4.61
CA GLN A 51 4.06 0.99 4.96
C GLN A 51 4.63 2.03 3.99
N GLN A 52 5.85 1.83 3.48
CA GLN A 52 6.43 2.69 2.43
C GLN A 52 5.62 2.73 1.12
N LYS A 53 4.70 1.78 0.93
CA LYS A 53 3.84 1.68 -0.25
C LYS A 53 2.36 1.96 0.07
N ILE A 54 2.05 2.47 1.26
CA ILE A 54 0.66 2.62 1.72
C ILE A 54 -0.18 3.50 0.81
N ASP A 55 0.40 4.58 0.27
CA ASP A 55 -0.28 5.50 -0.63
C ASP A 55 -0.68 4.82 -1.96
N TYR A 56 0.13 3.87 -2.44
CA TYR A 56 -0.20 3.11 -3.65
C TYR A 56 -1.39 2.16 -3.41
N PHE A 57 -1.47 1.55 -2.21
CA PHE A 57 -2.65 0.75 -1.83
C PHE A 57 -3.90 1.63 -1.71
N ARG A 58 -3.77 2.85 -1.15
CA ARG A 58 -4.84 3.85 -1.12
C ARG A 58 -5.32 4.20 -2.53
N ASN A 59 -4.39 4.40 -3.46
CA ASN A 59 -4.71 4.70 -4.86
C ASN A 59 -5.41 3.53 -5.56
N CYS A 60 -4.99 2.28 -5.32
CA CYS A 60 -5.70 1.11 -5.84
C CYS A 60 -7.17 1.10 -5.39
N TYR A 61 -7.44 1.43 -4.13
CA TYR A 61 -8.81 1.54 -3.64
C TYR A 61 -9.55 2.67 -4.35
N GLY A 62 -9.01 3.89 -4.34
CA GLY A 62 -9.69 5.08 -4.88
C GLY A 62 -10.03 4.98 -6.36
N ASN A 63 -9.19 4.28 -7.13
CA ASN A 63 -9.39 4.09 -8.56
C ASN A 63 -10.41 3.01 -8.92
N HIS A 64 -10.61 2.01 -8.05
CA HIS A 64 -11.40 0.82 -8.38
C HIS A 64 -12.67 0.65 -7.55
N ILE A 65 -12.74 1.24 -6.35
CA ILE A 65 -13.88 1.13 -5.43
C ILE A 65 -14.62 2.47 -5.41
N LYS A 66 -15.89 2.44 -5.81
CA LYS A 66 -16.74 3.64 -5.77
C LYS A 66 -17.03 4.01 -4.32
N LYS A 67 -17.09 5.32 -4.04
CA LYS A 67 -17.26 5.90 -2.68
C LYS A 67 -18.45 5.37 -1.87
N ASN A 68 -19.46 4.79 -2.52
CA ASN A 68 -20.69 4.30 -1.86
C ASN A 68 -20.77 2.77 -1.74
N ASP A 69 -19.80 2.03 -2.29
CA ASP A 69 -19.95 0.56 -2.42
C ASP A 69 -19.42 -0.21 -1.22
N THR A 70 -18.61 0.39 -0.32
CA THR A 70 -18.10 -0.37 0.83
C THR A 70 -17.53 0.53 1.92
N LEU A 71 -18.17 0.52 3.08
CA LEU A 71 -17.64 1.10 4.31
C LEU A 71 -16.93 0.00 5.09
N ASN A 72 -15.60 0.05 5.12
CA ASN A 72 -14.75 -0.81 5.95
C ASN A 72 -14.67 -2.28 5.51
N PHE A 73 -13.60 -2.67 4.80
CA PHE A 73 -13.37 -4.07 4.48
C PHE A 73 -11.91 -4.50 4.67
N LYS A 74 -11.74 -5.80 4.88
CA LYS A 74 -10.46 -6.46 5.12
C LYS A 74 -10.09 -7.36 3.94
N VAL A 75 -8.85 -7.25 3.48
CA VAL A 75 -8.26 -8.16 2.49
C VAL A 75 -7.09 -8.86 3.14
N ARG A 76 -7.04 -10.19 3.06
CA ARG A 76 -5.91 -10.98 3.54
C ARG A 76 -5.19 -11.59 2.36
N VAL A 77 -3.89 -11.37 2.30
CA VAL A 77 -3.02 -11.80 1.21
C VAL A 77 -1.88 -12.62 1.77
N ARG A 78 -1.59 -13.75 1.13
CA ARG A 78 -0.42 -14.58 1.37
C ARG A 78 0.56 -14.39 0.22
N PHE A 79 1.84 -14.23 0.53
CA PHE A 79 2.90 -14.15 -0.47
C PHE A 79 4.20 -14.72 0.07
N VAL A 80 5.16 -14.96 -0.82
CA VAL A 80 6.47 -15.52 -0.48
C VAL A 80 7.54 -14.48 -0.81
N ILE A 81 8.47 -14.25 0.12
CA ILE A 81 9.65 -13.42 -0.11
C ILE A 81 10.82 -14.35 -0.37
N LYS A 82 11.37 -14.31 -1.59
CA LYS A 82 12.52 -15.10 -1.99
C LYS A 82 13.81 -14.57 -1.36
N PRO A 83 14.89 -15.37 -1.26
CA PRO A 83 16.17 -14.93 -0.69
C PRO A 83 16.75 -13.67 -1.36
N ALA A 84 16.55 -13.51 -2.68
CA ALA A 84 16.95 -12.32 -3.42
C ALA A 84 16.13 -11.05 -3.09
N GLY A 85 15.11 -11.16 -2.23
CA GLY A 85 14.28 -10.06 -1.76
C GLY A 85 13.10 -9.70 -2.65
N ASN A 86 12.86 -10.45 -3.73
CA ASN A 86 11.66 -10.30 -4.56
C ASN A 86 10.45 -11.03 -3.94
N VAL A 87 9.28 -10.42 -4.09
CA VAL A 87 7.99 -11.03 -3.72
C VAL A 87 7.50 -11.91 -4.85
N ASP A 88 6.97 -13.08 -4.51
CA ASP A 88 6.44 -14.09 -5.41
C ASP A 88 5.19 -14.77 -4.82
N SER A 89 4.51 -15.61 -5.61
CA SER A 89 3.39 -16.47 -5.16
C SER A 89 2.27 -15.73 -4.43
N ILE A 90 1.89 -14.54 -4.92
CA ILE A 90 0.88 -13.68 -4.28
C ILE A 90 -0.53 -14.24 -4.48
N SER A 91 -1.13 -14.70 -3.39
CA SER A 91 -2.48 -15.25 -3.31
C SER A 91 -3.36 -14.47 -2.35
N VAL A 92 -4.60 -14.18 -2.76
CA VAL A 92 -5.58 -13.51 -1.88
C VAL A 92 -6.43 -14.59 -1.22
N ILE A 93 -6.22 -14.78 0.07
CA ILE A 93 -6.87 -15.84 0.87
C ILE A 93 -8.18 -15.39 1.50
N GLN A 94 -8.37 -14.08 1.70
CA GLN A 94 -9.67 -13.52 2.10
C GLN A 94 -9.95 -12.26 1.30
N LYS A 95 -11.12 -12.23 0.65
CA LYS A 95 -11.60 -11.08 -0.13
C LYS A 95 -12.73 -10.41 0.63
N GLY A 96 -12.50 -9.20 1.11
CA GLY A 96 -13.57 -8.33 1.62
C GLY A 96 -14.42 -7.71 0.49
N ILE A 97 -13.95 -7.79 -0.75
CA ILE A 97 -14.61 -7.28 -1.95
C ILE A 97 -14.27 -8.13 -3.17
N SER A 98 -15.24 -8.28 -4.08
CA SER A 98 -15.10 -9.05 -5.33
C SER A 98 -14.78 -8.17 -6.55
N ASN A 99 -13.96 -7.13 -6.38
CA ASN A 99 -13.53 -6.28 -7.49
C ASN A 99 -12.18 -6.77 -8.06
N ILE A 100 -12.21 -7.32 -9.27
CA ILE A 100 -11.02 -7.91 -9.92
C ILE A 100 -9.94 -6.85 -10.19
N GLY A 101 -10.33 -5.65 -10.61
CA GLY A 101 -9.39 -4.55 -10.89
C GLY A 101 -8.61 -4.13 -9.65
N PHE A 102 -9.32 -3.97 -8.53
CA PHE A 102 -8.72 -3.68 -7.23
C PHE A 102 -7.74 -4.78 -6.79
N ILE A 103 -8.16 -6.05 -6.87
CA ILE A 103 -7.30 -7.19 -6.48
C ILE A 103 -6.05 -7.27 -7.37
N SER A 104 -6.19 -7.04 -8.67
CA SER A 104 -5.06 -6.99 -9.59
C SER A 104 -4.09 -5.86 -9.23
N CYS A 105 -4.60 -4.65 -9.02
CA CYS A 105 -3.79 -3.49 -8.61
C CYS A 105 -3.02 -3.78 -7.33
N LEU A 106 -3.70 -4.32 -6.30
CA LEU A 106 -3.08 -4.66 -5.02
C LEU A 106 -1.95 -5.69 -5.17
N LYS A 107 -2.16 -6.73 -5.98
CA LYS A 107 -1.13 -7.73 -6.29
C LYS A 107 0.06 -7.10 -7.01
N SER A 108 -0.17 -6.20 -7.96
CA SER A 108 0.90 -5.51 -8.67
C SER A 108 1.77 -4.67 -7.75
N ILE A 109 1.17 -3.93 -6.81
CA ILE A 109 1.94 -3.15 -5.81
C ILE A 109 2.78 -4.08 -4.93
N LEU A 110 2.20 -5.18 -4.42
CA LEU A 110 2.94 -6.17 -3.63
C LEU A 110 4.12 -6.78 -4.40
N ALA A 111 3.92 -7.14 -5.68
CA ALA A 111 4.96 -7.70 -6.53
C ALA A 111 6.13 -6.72 -6.80
N GLN A 112 5.89 -5.41 -6.67
CA GLN A 112 6.90 -4.37 -6.82
C GLN A 112 7.72 -4.11 -5.55
N ILE A 113 7.29 -4.66 -4.40
CA ILE A 113 8.03 -4.51 -3.16
C ILE A 113 9.37 -5.27 -3.28
N ARG A 114 10.43 -4.65 -2.79
CA ARG A 114 11.77 -5.23 -2.74
C ARG A 114 12.28 -5.21 -1.31
N PHE A 115 12.71 -6.36 -0.84
CA PHE A 115 13.35 -6.58 0.44
C PHE A 115 14.86 -6.65 0.26
N GLN A 116 15.62 -6.43 1.34
CA GLN A 116 17.07 -6.63 1.26
C GLN A 116 17.35 -8.10 0.97
N PRO A 117 18.38 -8.46 0.19
CA PRO A 117 18.71 -9.85 -0.03
C PRO A 117 19.22 -10.50 1.28
N VAL A 118 19.01 -11.80 1.40
CA VAL A 118 19.51 -12.66 2.49
C VAL A 118 20.28 -13.82 1.90
N THR A 119 21.00 -14.57 2.73
CA THR A 119 21.74 -15.73 2.25
C THR A 119 20.76 -16.83 1.80
N HIS A 120 21.09 -17.56 0.74
CA HIS A 120 20.22 -18.62 0.23
C HIS A 120 19.96 -19.72 1.27
N SER A 121 20.91 -19.95 2.20
CA SER A 121 20.80 -20.91 3.30
C SER A 121 19.75 -20.54 4.35
N GLU A 122 19.39 -19.27 4.47
CA GLU A 122 18.34 -18.82 5.41
C GLU A 122 16.93 -19.10 4.89
N GLY A 123 16.80 -19.38 3.59
CA GLY A 123 15.53 -19.76 2.96
C GLY A 123 14.59 -18.59 2.65
N GLU A 124 13.36 -18.94 2.30
CA GLU A 124 12.29 -17.99 1.97
C GLU A 124 11.37 -17.74 3.17
N SER A 125 10.78 -16.55 3.23
CA SER A 125 9.77 -16.20 4.24
C SER A 125 8.38 -16.20 3.62
N VAL A 126 7.45 -16.92 4.24
CA VAL A 126 6.04 -16.91 3.85
C VAL A 126 5.31 -15.90 4.71
N VAL A 127 4.60 -14.97 4.10
CA VAL A 127 3.96 -13.86 4.80
C VAL A 127 2.46 -13.87 4.55
N GLU A 128 1.68 -13.70 5.61
CA GLU A 128 0.27 -13.31 5.52
C GLU A 128 0.05 -11.89 6.03
N GLN A 129 -0.32 -11.00 5.13
CA GLN A 129 -0.66 -9.62 5.44
C GLN A 129 -2.16 -9.39 5.35
N SER A 130 -2.71 -8.69 6.35
CA SER A 130 -4.06 -8.13 6.29
C SER A 130 -4.02 -6.64 5.96
N PHE A 131 -4.86 -6.19 5.05
CA PHE A 131 -5.09 -4.78 4.75
C PHE A 131 -6.52 -4.42 5.14
N ILE A 132 -6.69 -3.41 5.99
CA ILE A 132 -7.98 -2.93 6.44
C ILE A 132 -8.19 -1.53 5.89
N PHE A 133 -9.15 -1.36 5.01
CA PHE A 133 -9.48 -0.09 4.37
C PHE A 133 -10.65 0.53 5.10
N LYS A 134 -10.52 1.76 5.59
CA LYS A 134 -11.58 2.49 6.32
C LYS A 134 -11.77 3.89 5.76
N ILE A 135 -13.01 4.31 5.59
CA ILE A 135 -13.34 5.70 5.27
C ILE A 135 -13.60 6.40 6.60
N ILE A 136 -12.80 7.43 6.91
CA ILE A 136 -12.96 8.30 8.07
C ILE A 136 -13.43 9.70 7.66
#